data_AF-A0A0K8U689-F1
#
_entry.id   AF-A0A0K8U689-F1
#
_cell.length_a   1.000
_cell.length_b   1.000
_cell.length_c   1.000
_cell.angle_alpha   90.00
_cell.angle_beta   90.00
_cell.angle_gamma   90.00
#
_symmetry.space_group_name_H-M   'P 1'
#
loop_
_entity.id
_entity.type
_entity.pdbx_description
1 polymer ?
#
loop_
_entity_poly.entity_id
_entity_poly.type
_entity_poly.pdbx_seq_one_letter_code
_entity_poly.pdbx_strand_id
1 'polypeptide(L)'
;MEYIFECFFENTFDKITRNGLQDRSSRRDVLDHLNAVIGGCSDGQNMHTEEVARFAVLAAVRYHREKKSGNGDVCLMGKFHNILYIALRTCWDWGVRDSTVVVLLLEEIYSCEKTFERIFLAALFGPHA
;
A
#
# COMPACT_ATOMS: atom_id res chain seq x y z
N MET A 1 -6.29 14.95 6.19
CA MET A 1 -5.78 13.60 6.52
C MET A 1 -5.04 12.98 5.34
N GLU A 2 -5.62 12.99 4.14
CA GLU A 2 -5.01 12.46 2.90
C GLU A 2 -3.57 12.96 2.63
N TYR A 3 -3.33 14.26 2.80
CA TYR A 3 -2.00 14.87 2.61
C TYR A 3 -0.90 14.26 3.50
N ILE A 4 -1.23 13.81 4.72
CA ILE A 4 -0.25 13.18 5.63
C ILE A 4 0.28 11.89 5.00
N PHE A 5 -0.60 11.09 4.42
CA PHE A 5 -0.21 9.82 3.80
C PHE A 5 0.48 10.02 2.45
N GLU A 6 0.10 11.04 1.68
CA GLU A 6 0.85 11.45 0.48
C GLU A 6 2.30 11.81 0.83
N CYS A 7 2.50 12.70 1.82
CA CYS A 7 3.84 13.02 2.31
C CYS A 7 4.57 11.80 2.87
N PHE A 8 3.87 10.90 3.56
CA PHE A 8 4.49 9.66 4.05
C PHE A 8 5.04 8.83 2.90
N PHE A 9 4.25 8.57 1.86
CA PHE A 9 4.66 7.74 0.74
C PHE A 9 5.75 8.39 -0.09
N GLU A 10 5.64 9.69 -0.41
CA GLU A 10 6.70 10.43 -1.10
C GLU A 10 8.02 10.36 -0.33
N ASN A 11 8.03 10.81 0.93
CA ASN A 11 9.25 10.88 1.73
C ASN A 11 9.87 9.51 2.02
N THR A 12 9.04 8.48 2.18
CA THR A 12 9.51 7.11 2.45
C THR A 12 10.06 6.49 1.18
N PHE A 13 9.31 6.56 0.07
CA PHE A 13 9.67 5.84 -1.14
C PHE A 13 10.77 6.54 -1.93
N ASP A 14 10.95 7.86 -1.80
CA ASP A 14 12.10 8.56 -2.40
C ASP A 14 13.44 8.10 -1.82
N LYS A 15 13.45 7.65 -0.56
CA LYS A 15 14.66 7.14 0.13
C LYS A 15 14.93 5.66 -0.11
N ILE A 16 13.93 4.91 -0.59
CA ILE A 16 14.04 3.48 -0.84
C ILE A 16 14.52 3.23 -2.28
N THR A 17 15.45 2.29 -2.47
CA THR A 17 15.90 1.90 -3.82
C THR A 17 14.76 1.19 -4.57
N ARG A 18 14.83 1.08 -5.90
CA ARG A 18 13.76 0.43 -6.68
C ARG A 18 13.40 -0.97 -6.18
N ASN A 19 14.37 -1.75 -5.69
CA ASN A 19 14.14 -3.10 -5.17
C ASN A 19 14.06 -3.14 -3.64
N GLY A 20 14.06 -2.00 -2.95
CA GLY A 20 14.12 -1.94 -1.49
C GLY A 20 12.86 -2.42 -0.77
N LEU A 21 11.85 -2.93 -1.48
CA LEU A 21 10.69 -3.64 -0.90
C LEU A 21 10.67 -5.13 -1.29
N GLN A 22 11.77 -5.68 -1.80
CA GLN A 22 11.85 -7.07 -2.24
C GLN A 22 11.92 -8.06 -1.06
N ASP A 23 12.58 -7.69 0.03
CA ASP A 23 12.69 -8.53 1.23
C ASP A 23 11.56 -8.25 2.23
N ARG A 24 11.34 -9.22 3.12
CA ARG A 24 10.26 -9.18 4.11
C ARG A 24 10.50 -8.15 5.20
N SER A 25 11.75 -7.94 5.62
CA SER A 25 12.12 -6.97 6.65
C SER A 25 11.80 -5.55 6.20
N SER A 26 12.24 -5.14 5.01
CA SER A 26 11.98 -3.79 4.51
C SER A 26 10.49 -3.49 4.36
N ARG A 27 9.69 -4.48 3.92
CA ARG A 27 8.22 -4.34 3.89
C ARG A 27 7.63 -4.21 5.29
N ARG A 28 8.15 -4.95 6.27
CA ARG A 28 7.72 -4.86 7.68
C ARG A 28 8.02 -3.48 8.25
N ASP A 29 9.22 -2.95 8.01
CA ASP A 29 9.62 -1.64 8.54
C ASP A 29 8.71 -0.52 8.02
N VAL A 30 8.37 -0.54 6.72
CA VAL A 30 7.42 0.42 6.14
C VAL A 30 6.02 0.26 6.74
N LEU A 31 5.55 -0.98 6.93
CA LEU A 31 4.25 -1.25 7.55
C LEU A 31 4.19 -0.78 9.00
N ASP A 32 5.23 -1.04 9.79
CA ASP A 32 5.28 -0.66 11.20
C ASP A 32 5.25 0.86 11.35
N HIS A 33 5.98 1.59 10.50
CA HIS A 33 5.93 3.05 10.47
C HIS A 33 4.55 3.56 10.01
N LEU A 34 3.97 2.97 8.95
CA LEU A 34 2.63 3.35 8.49
C LEU A 34 1.56 3.11 9.56
N ASN A 35 1.64 1.99 10.28
CA ASN A 35 0.73 1.63 11.37
C ASN A 35 0.83 2.62 12.54
N ALA A 36 2.05 3.07 12.87
CA ALA A 36 2.24 4.12 13.88
C ALA A 36 1.60 5.45 13.45
N VAL A 37 1.72 5.85 12.18
CA VAL A 37 1.08 7.06 11.64
C VAL A 37 -0.44 6.94 11.66
N ILE A 38 -1.00 5.79 11.26
CA ILE A 38 -2.45 5.53 11.29
C ILE A 38 -2.97 5.64 12.73
N GLY A 39 -2.33 4.97 13.69
CA GLY A 39 -2.71 5.03 15.11
C GLY A 39 -2.67 6.46 15.65
N GLY A 40 -1.57 7.18 15.42
CA GLY A 40 -1.42 8.56 15.85
C GLY A 40 -2.46 9.52 15.23
N CYS A 41 -2.82 9.33 13.96
CA CYS A 41 -3.88 10.11 13.32
C CYS A 41 -5.27 9.78 13.89
N SER A 42 -5.54 8.51 14.18
CA SER A 42 -6.78 8.04 14.79
C SER A 42 -6.99 8.71 16.15
N ASP A 43 -5.97 8.64 17.02
CA ASP A 43 -6.00 9.22 18.36
C ASP A 43 -6.10 10.75 18.31
N GLY A 44 -5.27 11.40 17.50
CA GLY A 44 -5.19 12.86 17.43
C GLY A 44 -6.42 13.53 16.79
N GLN A 45 -7.16 12.82 15.94
CA GLN A 45 -8.35 13.35 15.26
C GLN A 45 -9.66 12.73 15.77
N ASN A 46 -9.59 11.84 16.78
CA ASN A 46 -10.73 11.11 17.33
C ASN A 46 -11.56 10.41 16.24
N MET A 47 -10.86 9.74 15.31
CA MET A 47 -11.46 9.00 14.20
C MET A 47 -11.23 7.50 14.38
N HIS A 48 -12.08 6.67 13.78
CA HIS A 48 -11.87 5.23 13.79
C HIS A 48 -10.64 4.84 12.96
N THR A 49 -9.82 3.94 13.48
CA THR A 49 -8.60 3.46 12.82
C THR A 49 -8.87 2.90 11.42
N GLU A 50 -10.00 2.22 11.22
CA GLU A 50 -10.44 1.73 9.91
C GLU A 50 -10.63 2.89 8.91
N GLU A 51 -11.23 3.99 9.33
CA GLU A 51 -11.47 5.16 8.49
C GLU A 51 -10.14 5.84 8.12
N VAL A 52 -9.23 5.97 9.08
CA VAL A 52 -7.87 6.48 8.85
C VAL A 52 -7.10 5.60 7.87
N ALA A 53 -7.19 4.27 8.03
CA ALA A 53 -6.54 3.30 7.16
C ALA A 53 -7.07 3.37 5.72
N ARG A 54 -8.35 3.69 5.50
CA ARG A 54 -8.91 3.92 4.15
C ARG A 54 -8.20 5.08 3.45
N PHE A 55 -7.91 6.18 4.15
CA PHE A 55 -7.16 7.30 3.57
C PHE A 55 -5.73 6.90 3.22
N ALA A 56 -5.07 6.10 4.06
CA ALA A 56 -3.73 5.59 3.77
C ALA A 56 -3.71 4.70 2.50
N VAL A 57 -4.71 3.82 2.35
CA VAL A 57 -4.83 2.94 1.18
C VAL A 57 -5.11 3.74 -0.09
N LEU A 58 -6.02 4.72 -0.02
CA LEU A 58 -6.31 5.59 -1.16
C LEU A 58 -5.09 6.41 -1.59
N ALA A 59 -4.33 6.96 -0.63
CA ALA A 59 -3.09 7.67 -0.91
C ALA A 59 -2.03 6.76 -1.57
N ALA A 60 -1.91 5.51 -1.13
CA ALA A 60 -1.02 4.53 -1.75
C ALA A 60 -1.38 4.25 -3.22
N VAL A 61 -2.69 4.10 -3.52
CA VAL A 61 -3.15 3.89 -4.90
C VAL A 61 -2.92 5.13 -5.75
N ARG A 62 -3.19 6.33 -5.22
CA ARG A 62 -2.90 7.59 -5.93
C ARG A 62 -1.43 7.72 -6.26
N TYR A 63 -0.55 7.49 -5.28
CA TYR A 63 0.90 7.50 -5.50
C TYR A 63 1.30 6.55 -6.64
N HIS A 64 0.80 5.30 -6.63
CA HIS A 64 1.06 4.37 -7.72
C HIS A 64 0.58 4.90 -9.08
N ARG A 65 -0.66 5.40 -9.15
CA ARG A 65 -1.26 5.93 -10.38
C ARG A 65 -0.49 7.12 -10.94
N GLU A 66 -0.04 8.03 -10.10
CA GLU A 66 0.76 9.19 -10.50
C GLU A 66 2.10 8.77 -11.10
N LYS A 67 2.81 7.83 -10.44
CA LYS A 67 4.09 7.32 -10.96
C LYS A 67 3.91 6.50 -12.24
N LYS A 68 2.80 5.78 -12.38
CA LYS A 68 2.42 5.05 -13.59
C LYS A 68 2.08 6.00 -14.74
N SER A 69 1.26 7.02 -14.50
CA SER A 69 0.88 8.03 -15.50
C SER A 69 2.09 8.85 -15.97
N GLY A 70 2.97 9.24 -15.03
CA GLY A 70 4.27 9.85 -15.33
C GLY A 70 5.23 8.94 -16.14
N ASN A 71 4.90 7.65 -16.29
CA ASN A 71 5.65 6.67 -17.07
C ASN A 71 4.83 6.12 -18.25
N GLY A 72 3.98 6.96 -18.87
CA GLY A 72 3.20 6.59 -20.06
C GLY A 72 2.16 5.50 -19.78
N ASP A 73 1.55 5.55 -18.59
CA ASP A 73 0.57 4.59 -18.07
C ASP A 73 1.11 3.15 -17.90
N VAL A 74 2.43 2.99 -17.86
CA VAL A 74 3.10 1.71 -17.59
C VAL A 74 3.63 1.69 -16.15
N CYS A 75 3.36 0.62 -15.42
CA CYS A 75 3.85 0.47 -14.05
C CYS A 75 5.39 0.39 -14.01
N LEU A 76 6.01 1.17 -13.11
CA LEU A 76 7.47 1.19 -12.90
C LEU A 76 8.02 -0.04 -12.15
N MET A 77 7.15 -0.92 -11.66
CA MET A 77 7.50 -2.12 -10.88
C MET A 77 8.31 -1.79 -9.60
N GLY A 78 8.87 -2.80 -8.94
CA GLY A 78 9.68 -2.62 -7.73
C GLY A 78 8.91 -1.91 -6.62
N LYS A 79 9.52 -0.92 -5.96
CA LYS A 79 8.89 -0.13 -4.89
C LYS A 79 7.57 0.51 -5.33
N PHE A 80 7.50 0.97 -6.58
CA PHE A 80 6.34 1.69 -7.10
C PHE A 80 5.12 0.77 -7.22
N HIS A 81 5.32 -0.51 -7.51
CA HIS A 81 4.25 -1.51 -7.53
C HIS A 81 4.00 -2.11 -6.16
N ASN A 82 5.08 -2.40 -5.41
CA ASN A 82 4.99 -3.07 -4.12
C ASN A 82 4.26 -2.26 -3.05
N ILE A 83 4.12 -0.94 -3.22
CA ILE A 83 3.24 -0.10 -2.40
C ILE A 83 1.80 -0.63 -2.35
N LEU A 84 1.29 -1.23 -3.44
CA LEU A 84 -0.06 -1.78 -3.49
C LEU A 84 -0.22 -2.99 -2.57
N TYR A 85 0.83 -3.79 -2.36
CA TYR A 85 0.82 -4.88 -1.38
C TYR A 85 0.97 -4.37 0.05
N ILE A 86 1.70 -3.27 0.27
CA ILE A 86 1.70 -2.57 1.57
C ILE A 86 0.27 -2.12 1.88
N ALA A 87 -0.41 -1.47 0.94
CA ALA A 87 -1.79 -1.03 1.09
C ALA A 87 -2.76 -2.20 1.34
N LEU A 88 -2.62 -3.32 0.61
CA LEU A 88 -3.43 -4.52 0.83
C LEU A 88 -3.22 -5.08 2.25
N ARG A 89 -1.98 -5.09 2.71
CA ARG A 89 -1.64 -5.51 4.06
C ARG A 89 -2.19 -4.54 5.12
N THR A 90 -2.19 -3.24 4.85
CA THR A 90 -2.84 -2.23 5.70
C THR A 90 -4.34 -2.46 5.81
N CYS A 91 -5.03 -2.80 4.70
CA CYS A 91 -6.45 -3.17 4.75
C CYS A 91 -6.69 -4.33 5.72
N TRP A 92 -5.85 -5.36 5.67
CA TRP A 92 -5.94 -6.51 6.56
C TRP A 92 -5.68 -6.14 8.02
N ASP A 93 -4.58 -5.44 8.30
CA ASP A 93 -4.14 -5.10 9.67
C ASP A 93 -5.18 -4.21 10.40
N TRP A 94 -5.87 -3.32 9.68
CA TRP A 94 -6.85 -2.38 10.26
C TRP A 94 -8.31 -2.74 9.98
N GLY A 95 -8.56 -3.90 9.38
CA GLY A 95 -9.93 -4.39 9.16
C GLY A 95 -10.74 -3.59 8.15
N VAL A 96 -10.09 -2.93 7.17
CA VAL A 96 -10.78 -2.31 6.03
C VAL A 96 -11.37 -3.40 5.15
N ARG A 97 -12.64 -3.73 5.39
CA ARG A 97 -13.37 -4.84 4.76
C ARG A 97 -14.51 -4.30 3.90
N ASP A 98 -14.87 -5.06 2.87
CA ASP A 98 -16.06 -4.85 2.02
C ASP A 98 -16.31 -3.38 1.69
N SER A 99 -15.32 -2.76 1.04
CA SER A 99 -15.35 -1.35 0.71
C SER A 99 -14.93 -1.09 -0.71
N THR A 100 -15.46 -0.01 -1.28
CA THR A 100 -15.04 0.52 -2.59
C THR A 100 -13.53 0.76 -2.65
N VAL A 101 -12.88 1.05 -1.51
CA VAL A 101 -11.43 1.22 -1.40
C VAL A 101 -10.69 -0.10 -1.68
N VAL A 102 -11.17 -1.23 -1.16
CA VAL A 102 -10.57 -2.55 -1.44
C VAL A 102 -10.76 -2.94 -2.89
N VAL A 103 -11.94 -2.70 -3.46
CA VAL A 103 -12.21 -2.93 -4.89
C VAL A 103 -11.25 -2.12 -5.75
N LEU A 104 -11.14 -0.82 -5.50
CA LEU A 104 -10.25 0.08 -6.24
C LEU A 104 -8.78 -0.36 -6.15
N LEU A 105 -8.33 -0.83 -4.97
CA LEU A 105 -6.99 -1.37 -4.80
C LEU A 105 -6.76 -2.64 -5.63
N LEU A 106 -7.70 -3.58 -5.59
CA LEU A 106 -7.61 -4.83 -6.35
C LEU A 106 -7.67 -4.58 -7.86
N GLU A 107 -8.51 -3.65 -8.31
CA GLU A 107 -8.54 -3.21 -9.71
C GLU A 107 -7.19 -2.63 -10.14
N GLU A 108 -6.55 -1.82 -9.30
CA GLU A 108 -5.24 -1.25 -9.61
C GLU A 108 -4.16 -2.34 -9.75
N ILE A 109 -4.12 -3.28 -8.80
CA ILE A 109 -3.22 -4.45 -8.85
C ILE A 109 -3.46 -5.25 -10.14
N TYR A 110 -4.72 -5.60 -10.42
CA TYR A 110 -5.08 -6.36 -11.61
C TYR A 110 -4.77 -5.60 -12.90
N SER A 111 -4.90 -4.27 -12.90
CA SER A 111 -4.58 -3.45 -14.07
C SER A 111 -3.12 -3.64 -14.52
N CYS A 112 -2.22 -3.89 -13.57
CA CYS A 112 -0.79 -4.10 -13.79
C CYS A 112 -0.45 -5.58 -14.02
N GLU A 113 -0.97 -6.47 -13.19
CA GLU A 113 -0.57 -7.89 -13.18
C GLU A 113 -1.41 -8.78 -14.09
N LYS A 114 -2.65 -8.39 -14.39
CA LYS A 114 -3.66 -9.22 -15.06
C LYS A 114 -3.93 -10.56 -14.36
N THR A 115 -3.58 -10.67 -13.09
CA THR A 115 -3.80 -11.80 -12.20
C THR A 115 -3.73 -11.33 -10.75
N PHE A 116 -4.14 -12.19 -9.82
CA PHE A 116 -3.96 -12.01 -8.37
C PHE A 116 -3.03 -13.05 -7.75
N GLU A 117 -2.35 -13.85 -8.57
CA GLU A 117 -1.52 -14.97 -8.12
C GLU A 117 -0.55 -14.56 -7.00
N ARG A 118 0.12 -13.42 -7.12
CA ARG A 118 1.09 -12.92 -6.14
C ARG A 118 0.49 -12.64 -4.76
N ILE A 119 -0.80 -12.31 -4.67
CA ILE A 119 -1.51 -12.17 -3.39
C ILE A 119 -1.67 -13.54 -2.73
N PHE A 120 -1.93 -14.58 -3.51
CA PHE A 120 -2.24 -15.93 -3.03
C PHE A 120 -1.01 -16.83 -2.87
N LEU A 121 0.13 -16.50 -3.47
CA LEU A 121 1.34 -17.35 -3.46
C LEU A 121 1.69 -17.87 -2.06
N ALA A 122 1.76 -16.97 -1.07
CA ALA A 122 2.12 -17.35 0.28
C ALA A 122 1.07 -18.25 0.97
N ALA A 123 -0.19 -18.14 0.58
CA ALA A 123 -1.27 -18.98 1.11
C ALA A 123 -1.29 -20.37 0.46
N LEU A 124 -0.94 -20.45 -0.82
CA LEU A 124 -0.94 -21.70 -1.59
C LEU A 124 0.34 -22.53 -1.39
N PHE A 125 1.49 -21.87 -1.32
CA PHE A 125 2.81 -22.50 -1.34
C PHE A 125 3.66 -22.22 -0.10
N GLY A 126 3.13 -21.42 0.84
CA GLY A 126 3.79 -21.07 2.09
C GLY A 126 4.64 -19.80 2.02
N PRO A 127 5.15 -19.31 3.17
CA PRO A 127 5.81 -18.00 3.30
C PRO A 127 7.18 -17.87 2.61
N HIS A 128 7.68 -18.95 2.01
CA HIS A 128 8.94 -19.01 1.27
C HIS A 128 8.74 -19.13 -0.26
N ALA A 129 7.49 -19.06 -0.71
CA ALA A 129 7.10 -19.07 -2.12
C ALA A 129 7.46 -17.77 -2.85
#